data_AF-A0A2H5UXU2-F1
#
_entry.id   AF-A0A2H5UXU2-F1
#
_cell.length_a   1.000
_cell.length_b   1.000
_cell.length_c   1.000
_cell.angle_alpha   90.00
_cell.angle_beta   90.00
_cell.angle_gamma   90.00
#
_symmetry.space_group_name_H-M   'P 1'
#
loop_
_entity.id
_entity.type
_entity.pdbx_description
1 polymer ?
#
loop_
_entity_poly.entity_id
_entity_poly.type
_entity_poly.pdbx_seq_one_letter_code
_entity_poly.pdbx_strand_id
1 'polypeptide(L)'
;MRTILVTAFVAAVLGFALGYVVSQSVLQVEVNRLTAEIESRDGEISSLNSQVVQLRNEVSRLSTDLESERDTALALQKTIEGYRLRIGGLENMVSNLTSRLEQVVSQNTLTGSKLEEVKNALEILKNDRILLSWIRTSPPGTREGDRGYWNETRALAINSNPSLAFSVDRILANLDLYYDWQERFPNPAGNTRQDFLDWCPLFVDWLFEQPAGVDQYGAAIQDFREEVFLVVISHLDGLTRILTG
;
A
#
# COMPACT_ATOMS: atom_id res chain seq x y z
N MET A 1 -134.10 35.89 51.66
CA MET A 1 -132.74 36.00 52.26
C MET A 1 -132.03 34.65 52.39
N ARG A 2 -132.66 33.58 52.90
CA ARG A 2 -132.00 32.27 53.09
C ARG A 2 -131.45 31.63 51.81
N THR A 3 -132.14 31.75 50.67
CA THR A 3 -131.69 31.18 49.39
C THR A 3 -130.43 31.83 48.86
N ILE A 4 -130.28 33.15 49.00
CA ILE A 4 -129.13 33.94 48.53
C ILE A 4 -127.85 33.60 49.34
N LEU A 5 -128.00 33.37 50.65
CA LEU A 5 -126.90 32.98 51.55
C LEU A 5 -126.39 31.57 51.26
N VAL A 6 -127.29 30.63 50.96
CA VAL A 6 -126.92 29.25 50.57
C VAL A 6 -126.24 29.24 49.21
N THR A 7 -126.72 30.01 48.23
CA THR A 7 -126.07 30.12 46.92
C THR A 7 -124.69 30.77 47.00
N ALA A 8 -124.49 31.76 47.89
CA ALA A 8 -123.19 32.40 48.09
C ALA A 8 -122.17 31.46 48.77
N PHE A 9 -122.61 30.68 49.76
CA PHE A 9 -121.76 29.68 50.41
C PHE A 9 -121.36 28.55 49.45
N VAL A 10 -122.31 28.03 48.67
CA VAL A 10 -122.04 27.01 47.64
C VAL A 10 -121.09 27.55 46.57
N ALA A 11 -121.25 28.81 46.14
CA ALA A 11 -120.34 29.45 45.20
C ALA A 11 -118.92 29.63 45.77
N ALA A 12 -118.77 29.95 47.06
CA ALA A 12 -117.47 30.08 47.71
C ALA A 12 -116.77 28.72 47.87
N VAL A 13 -117.51 27.67 48.26
CA VAL A 13 -116.98 26.30 48.38
C VAL A 13 -116.61 25.75 47.00
N LEU A 14 -117.44 25.97 45.98
CA LEU A 14 -117.11 25.60 44.60
C LEU A 14 -115.92 26.40 44.07
N GLY A 15 -115.81 27.70 44.38
CA GLY A 15 -114.66 28.53 44.02
C GLY A 15 -113.35 28.05 44.66
N PHE A 16 -113.39 27.65 45.94
CA PHE A 16 -112.24 27.04 46.62
C PHE A 16 -111.91 25.65 46.08
N ALA A 17 -112.90 24.81 45.80
CA ALA A 17 -112.71 23.49 45.21
C ALA A 17 -112.11 23.59 43.80
N LEU A 18 -112.62 24.51 42.98
CA LEU A 18 -112.06 24.82 41.65
C LEU A 18 -110.65 25.40 41.77
N GLY A 19 -110.42 26.33 42.69
CA GLY A 19 -109.09 26.89 42.95
C GLY A 19 -108.07 25.85 43.41
N TYR A 20 -108.47 24.90 44.26
CA TYR A 20 -107.65 23.78 44.69
C TYR A 20 -107.34 22.82 43.52
N VAL A 21 -108.33 22.48 42.70
CA VAL A 21 -108.15 21.64 41.51
C VAL A 21 -107.24 22.31 40.48
N VAL A 22 -107.39 23.63 40.26
CA VAL A 22 -106.52 24.41 39.37
C VAL A 22 -105.11 24.54 39.96
N SER A 23 -104.95 24.71 41.26
CA SER A 23 -103.63 24.72 41.90
C SER A 23 -102.93 23.36 41.80
N GLN A 24 -103.66 22.26 42.00
CA GLN A 24 -103.17 20.89 41.79
C GLN A 24 -102.75 20.65 40.34
N SER A 25 -103.53 21.11 39.36
CA SER A 25 -103.18 20.94 37.95
C SER A 25 -101.94 21.74 37.56
N VAL A 26 -101.77 22.97 38.07
CA VAL A 26 -100.56 23.78 37.85
C VAL A 26 -99.34 23.13 38.49
N LEU A 27 -99.46 22.63 39.72
CA LEU A 27 -98.40 21.87 40.40
C LEU A 27 -98.04 20.60 39.62
N GLN A 28 -99.02 19.87 39.09
CA GLN A 28 -98.79 18.67 38.29
C GLN A 28 -98.06 18.99 36.97
N VAL A 29 -98.39 20.10 36.31
CA VAL A 29 -97.68 20.56 35.11
C VAL A 29 -96.22 20.87 35.44
N GLU A 30 -95.95 21.54 36.55
CA GLU A 30 -94.58 21.86 36.95
C GLU A 30 -93.78 20.62 37.35
N VAL A 31 -94.41 19.67 38.08
CA VAL A 31 -93.81 18.36 38.38
C VAL A 31 -93.47 17.62 37.09
N ASN A 32 -94.39 17.55 36.13
CA ASN A 32 -94.15 16.87 34.85
C ASN A 32 -93.00 17.55 34.06
N ARG A 33 -92.93 18.89 34.10
CA ARG A 33 -91.85 19.66 33.46
C ARG A 33 -90.50 19.33 34.09
N LEU A 34 -90.41 19.35 35.42
CA LEU A 34 -89.20 19.02 36.17
C LEU A 34 -88.79 17.56 35.97
N THR A 35 -89.74 16.62 35.92
CA THR A 35 -89.46 15.21 35.60
C THR A 35 -88.86 15.05 34.21
N ALA A 36 -89.43 15.70 33.19
CA ALA A 36 -88.89 15.66 31.83
C ALA A 36 -87.48 16.29 31.74
N GLU A 37 -87.22 17.34 32.52
CA GLU A 37 -85.90 17.96 32.61
C GLU A 37 -84.88 17.03 33.28
N ILE A 38 -85.26 16.32 34.34
CA ILE A 38 -84.43 15.29 35.00
C ILE A 38 -84.12 14.15 34.02
N GLU A 39 -85.13 13.60 33.33
CA GLU A 39 -84.93 12.53 32.35
C GLU A 39 -83.98 12.96 31.22
N SER A 40 -84.11 14.20 30.74
CA SER A 40 -83.19 14.75 29.73
C SER A 40 -81.76 14.84 30.26
N ARG A 41 -81.57 15.29 31.51
CA ARG A 41 -80.25 15.42 32.13
C ARG A 41 -79.63 14.05 32.41
N ASP A 42 -80.41 13.06 32.84
CA ASP A 42 -79.95 11.69 33.02
C ASP A 42 -79.48 11.06 31.70
N GLY A 43 -80.19 11.35 30.60
CA GLY A 43 -79.75 10.95 29.25
C GLY A 43 -78.40 11.57 28.86
N GLU A 44 -78.21 12.86 29.14
CA GLU A 44 -76.95 13.56 28.90
C GLU A 44 -75.81 13.02 29.77
N ILE A 45 -76.06 12.79 31.07
CA ILE A 45 -75.10 12.17 32.00
C ILE A 45 -74.69 10.78 31.49
N SER A 46 -75.64 9.96 31.06
CA SER A 46 -75.36 8.62 30.53
C SER A 46 -74.48 8.67 29.27
N SER A 47 -74.78 9.60 28.34
CA SER A 47 -73.99 9.84 27.14
C SER A 47 -72.56 10.28 27.47
N LEU A 48 -72.41 11.27 28.36
CA LEU A 48 -71.10 11.76 28.80
C LEU A 48 -70.31 10.66 29.51
N ASN A 49 -70.96 9.83 30.33
CA ASN A 49 -70.29 8.73 31.02
C ASN A 49 -69.77 7.68 30.03
N SER A 50 -70.53 7.38 28.97
CA SER A 50 -70.08 6.53 27.86
C SER A 50 -68.84 7.11 27.16
N GLN A 51 -68.85 8.41 26.85
CA GLN A 51 -67.69 9.09 26.25
C GLN A 51 -66.45 9.06 27.16
N VAL A 52 -66.63 9.25 28.47
CA VAL A 52 -65.53 9.16 29.45
C VAL A 52 -64.94 7.74 29.48
N VAL A 53 -65.76 6.70 29.41
CA VAL A 53 -65.28 5.31 29.34
C VAL A 53 -64.50 5.07 28.05
N GLN A 54 -64.98 5.55 26.90
CA GLN A 54 -64.27 5.43 25.62
C GLN A 54 -62.91 6.14 25.65
N LEU A 55 -62.88 7.39 26.12
CA LEU A 55 -61.64 8.16 26.24
C LEU A 55 -60.64 7.48 27.20
N ARG A 56 -61.11 6.91 28.31
CA ARG A 56 -60.24 6.15 29.22
C ARG A 56 -59.61 4.92 28.54
N ASN A 57 -60.41 4.20 27.75
CA ASN A 57 -59.91 3.04 27.01
C ASN A 57 -58.88 3.46 25.94
N GLU A 58 -59.13 4.56 25.24
CA GLU A 58 -58.20 5.11 24.25
C GLU A 58 -56.88 5.56 24.89
N VAL A 59 -56.94 6.27 26.02
CA VAL A 59 -55.75 6.66 26.80
C VAL A 59 -54.97 5.43 27.25
N SER A 60 -55.64 4.37 27.70
CA SER A 60 -54.99 3.12 28.10
C SER A 60 -54.28 2.43 26.92
N ARG A 61 -54.90 2.43 25.73
CA ARG A 61 -54.30 1.86 24.53
C ARG A 61 -53.09 2.68 24.07
N LEU A 62 -53.25 3.99 23.96
CA LEU A 62 -52.15 4.91 23.60
C LEU A 62 -50.98 4.81 24.57
N SER A 63 -51.24 4.64 25.88
CA SER A 63 -50.18 4.44 26.86
C SER A 63 -49.40 3.15 26.62
N THR A 64 -50.08 2.07 26.23
CA THR A 64 -49.45 0.78 25.92
C THR A 64 -48.63 0.87 24.63
N ASP A 65 -49.18 1.51 23.59
CA ASP A 65 -48.50 1.72 22.32
C ASP A 65 -47.23 2.59 22.51
N LEU A 66 -47.32 3.64 23.33
CA LEU A 66 -46.18 4.50 23.66
C LEU A 66 -45.05 3.74 24.38
N GLU A 67 -45.40 2.84 25.30
CA GLU A 67 -44.43 2.00 26.01
C GLU A 67 -43.73 1.03 25.06
N SER A 68 -44.49 0.38 24.18
CA SER A 68 -43.96 -0.49 23.11
C SER A 68 -43.03 0.27 22.17
N GLU A 69 -43.43 1.45 21.68
CA GLU A 69 -42.57 2.27 20.83
C GLU A 69 -41.29 2.69 21.55
N ARG A 70 -41.38 3.04 22.83
CA ARG A 70 -40.20 3.38 23.65
C ARG A 70 -39.22 2.21 23.74
N ASP A 71 -39.72 0.99 23.95
CA ASP A 71 -38.87 -0.21 24.01
C ASP A 71 -38.20 -0.49 22.66
N THR A 72 -38.93 -0.35 21.55
CA THR A 72 -38.33 -0.49 20.21
C THR A 72 -37.26 0.57 19.94
N ALA A 73 -37.48 1.82 20.37
CA ALA A 73 -36.50 2.89 20.23
C ALA A 73 -35.20 2.59 21.01
N LEU A 74 -35.32 2.06 22.23
CA LEU A 74 -34.17 1.63 23.03
C LEU A 74 -33.41 0.46 22.39
N ALA A 75 -34.11 -0.51 21.83
CA ALA A 75 -33.50 -1.64 21.13
C ALA A 75 -32.75 -1.19 19.86
N LEU A 76 -33.35 -0.28 19.09
CA LEU A 76 -32.71 0.32 17.92
C LEU A 76 -31.47 1.12 18.32
N GLN A 77 -31.53 1.91 19.39
CA GLN A 77 -30.39 2.67 19.90
C GLN A 77 -29.22 1.74 20.26
N LYS A 78 -29.49 0.62 20.94
CA LYS A 78 -28.46 -0.39 21.26
C LYS A 78 -27.83 -1.00 20.00
N THR A 79 -28.64 -1.24 18.99
CA THR A 79 -28.19 -1.79 17.70
C THR A 79 -27.30 -0.81 16.95
N ILE A 80 -27.68 0.48 16.92
CA ILE A 80 -26.86 1.56 16.35
C ILE A 80 -25.48 1.61 17.04
N GLU A 81 -25.44 1.49 18.36
CA GLU A 81 -24.18 1.51 19.11
C GLU A 81 -23.30 0.29 18.84
N GLY A 82 -23.91 -0.89 18.67
CA GLY A 82 -23.21 -2.08 18.18
C GLY A 82 -22.59 -1.86 16.79
N TYR A 83 -23.33 -1.24 15.87
CA TYR A 83 -22.80 -0.93 14.54
C TYR A 83 -21.70 0.12 14.57
N ARG A 84 -21.81 1.17 15.40
CA ARG A 84 -20.74 2.18 15.57
C ARG A 84 -19.44 1.56 16.06
N LEU A 85 -19.50 0.68 17.06
CA LEU A 85 -18.33 -0.05 17.55
C LEU A 85 -17.69 -0.90 16.45
N ARG A 86 -18.51 -1.60 15.66
CA ARG A 86 -18.02 -2.43 14.55
C ARG A 86 -17.39 -1.61 13.43
N ILE A 87 -17.97 -0.45 13.10
CA ILE A 87 -17.40 0.51 12.15
C ILE A 87 -16.03 0.98 12.64
N GLY A 88 -15.90 1.43 13.89
CA GLY A 88 -14.61 1.85 14.45
C GLY A 88 -13.57 0.72 14.46
N GLY A 89 -13.99 -0.53 14.72
CA GLY A 89 -13.11 -1.70 14.61
C GLY A 89 -12.61 -1.93 13.17
N LEU A 90 -13.51 -1.81 12.19
CA LEU A 90 -13.16 -1.94 10.77
C LEU A 90 -12.25 -0.79 10.30
N GLU A 91 -12.49 0.45 10.72
CA GLU A 91 -11.65 1.61 10.42
C GLU A 91 -10.21 1.41 10.92
N ASN A 92 -10.05 0.93 12.16
CA ASN A 92 -8.73 0.60 12.71
C ASN A 92 -8.04 -0.51 11.91
N MET A 93 -8.78 -1.53 11.50
CA MET A 93 -8.24 -2.62 10.68
C MET A 93 -7.81 -2.13 9.30
N VAL A 94 -8.62 -1.28 8.65
CA VAL A 94 -8.28 -0.64 7.37
C VAL A 94 -7.02 0.21 7.52
N SER A 95 -6.93 1.04 8.56
CA SER A 95 -5.75 1.86 8.83
C SER A 95 -4.48 1.01 9.01
N ASN A 96 -4.56 -0.07 9.79
CA ASN A 96 -3.44 -1.00 9.97
C ASN A 96 -3.04 -1.68 8.66
N LEU A 97 -4.01 -2.15 7.87
CA LEU A 97 -3.76 -2.79 6.59
C LEU A 97 -3.13 -1.81 5.58
N THR A 98 -3.58 -0.56 5.54
CA THR A 98 -2.98 0.49 4.70
C THR A 98 -1.53 0.74 5.08
N SER A 99 -1.22 0.88 6.38
CA SER A 99 0.16 1.07 6.83
C SER A 99 1.06 -0.12 6.48
N ARG A 100 0.56 -1.36 6.66
CA ARG A 100 1.29 -2.56 6.26
C ARG A 100 1.50 -2.63 4.75
N LEU A 101 0.50 -2.22 3.96
CA LEU A 101 0.60 -2.17 2.51
C LEU A 101 1.69 -1.19 2.06
N GLU A 102 1.72 0.02 2.62
CA GLU A 102 2.76 1.02 2.36
C GLU A 102 4.16 0.49 2.68
N GLN A 103 4.31 -0.18 3.83
CA GLN A 103 5.57 -0.82 4.21
C GLN A 103 6.00 -1.88 3.20
N VAL A 104 5.10 -2.78 2.79
CA VAL A 104 5.40 -3.83 1.81
C VAL A 104 5.75 -3.25 0.45
N VAL A 105 5.04 -2.20 0.01
CA VAL A 105 5.34 -1.50 -1.24
C VAL A 105 6.75 -0.92 -1.20
N SER A 106 7.13 -0.23 -0.11
CA SER A 106 8.48 0.33 0.04
C SER A 106 9.58 -0.74 0.03
N GLN A 107 9.35 -1.88 0.69
CA GLN A 107 10.28 -3.01 0.68
C GLN A 107 10.42 -3.63 -0.71
N ASN A 108 9.32 -3.76 -1.45
CA ASN A 108 9.33 -4.26 -2.82
C ASN A 108 10.08 -3.32 -3.76
N THR A 109 9.93 -2.00 -3.62
CA THR A 109 10.69 -1.03 -4.44
C THR A 109 12.19 -1.11 -4.17
N LEU A 110 12.60 -1.24 -2.91
CA LEU A 110 14.01 -1.41 -2.53
C LEU A 110 14.58 -2.75 -3.02
N THR A 111 13.80 -3.82 -2.90
CA THR A 111 14.21 -5.15 -3.39
C THR A 111 14.33 -5.13 -4.92
N GLY A 112 13.42 -4.43 -5.61
CA GLY A 112 13.47 -4.22 -7.05
C GLY A 112 14.72 -3.48 -7.51
N SER A 113 15.10 -2.39 -6.83
CA SER A 113 16.32 -1.65 -7.17
C SER A 113 17.58 -2.48 -6.94
N LYS A 114 17.69 -3.18 -5.80
CA LYS A 114 18.81 -4.10 -5.52
C LYS A 114 18.93 -5.20 -6.57
N LEU A 115 17.80 -5.75 -7.03
CA LEU A 115 17.80 -6.77 -8.06
C LEU A 115 18.37 -6.25 -9.39
N GLU A 116 18.01 -5.05 -9.81
CA GLU A 116 18.56 -4.44 -11.02
C GLU A 116 20.06 -4.12 -10.87
N GLU A 117 20.49 -3.66 -9.71
CA GLU A 117 21.92 -3.46 -9.41
C GLU A 117 22.71 -4.77 -9.49
N VAL A 118 22.19 -5.86 -8.92
CA VAL A 118 22.81 -7.19 -9.01
C VAL A 118 22.88 -7.68 -10.46
N LYS A 119 21.83 -7.49 -11.25
CA LYS A 119 21.82 -7.87 -12.67
C LYS A 119 22.92 -7.15 -13.44
N ASN A 120 23.04 -5.84 -13.26
CA ASN A 120 24.07 -5.03 -13.92
C ASN A 120 25.48 -5.46 -13.49
N ALA A 121 25.71 -5.67 -12.20
CA ALA A 121 26.99 -6.16 -11.69
C ALA A 121 27.35 -7.55 -12.25
N LEU A 122 26.37 -8.44 -12.40
CA LEU A 122 26.57 -9.77 -12.97
C LEU A 122 26.92 -9.72 -14.46
N GLU A 123 26.36 -8.77 -15.22
CA GLU A 123 26.71 -8.58 -16.63
C GLU A 123 28.18 -8.15 -16.79
N ILE A 124 28.64 -7.22 -15.95
CA ILE A 124 30.05 -6.80 -15.91
C ILE A 124 30.95 -7.99 -15.53
N LEU A 125 30.62 -8.74 -14.49
CA LEU A 125 31.40 -9.92 -14.07
C LEU A 125 31.45 -11.03 -15.13
N LYS A 126 30.41 -11.14 -15.97
CA LYS A 126 30.44 -12.04 -17.12
C LYS A 126 31.50 -11.61 -18.14
N ASN A 127 31.62 -10.30 -18.40
CA ASN A 127 32.65 -9.76 -19.28
C ASN A 127 34.05 -9.97 -18.67
N ASP A 128 34.20 -9.72 -17.37
CA ASP A 128 35.43 -10.00 -16.61
C ASP A 128 35.86 -11.46 -16.74
N ARG A 129 34.92 -12.40 -16.57
CA ARG A 129 35.19 -13.84 -16.73
C ARG A 129 35.71 -14.17 -18.13
N ILE A 130 35.11 -13.60 -19.17
CA ILE A 130 35.52 -13.82 -20.56
C ILE A 130 36.95 -13.31 -20.76
N LEU A 131 37.25 -12.09 -20.29
CA LEU A 131 38.59 -11.51 -20.35
C LEU A 131 39.61 -12.35 -19.60
N LEU A 132 39.31 -12.78 -18.37
CA LEU A 132 40.19 -13.66 -17.58
C LEU A 132 40.46 -15.00 -18.27
N SER A 133 39.43 -15.58 -18.90
CA SER A 133 39.57 -16.81 -19.69
C SER A 133 40.47 -16.60 -20.90
N TRP A 134 40.37 -15.44 -21.56
CA TRP A 134 41.17 -15.09 -22.72
C TRP A 134 42.65 -14.88 -22.35
N ILE A 135 42.94 -14.11 -21.30
CA ILE A 135 44.32 -13.81 -20.91
C ILE A 135 45.08 -15.04 -20.39
N ARG A 136 44.37 -16.12 -20.05
CA ARG A 136 44.96 -17.41 -19.67
C ARG A 136 45.61 -18.12 -20.85
N THR A 137 45.11 -17.93 -22.07
CA THR A 137 45.56 -18.69 -23.27
C THR A 137 46.98 -18.36 -23.71
N SER A 138 47.58 -17.29 -23.20
CA SER A 138 48.92 -16.78 -23.50
C SER A 138 49.13 -16.39 -24.98
N PRO A 139 49.97 -15.40 -25.26
CA PRO A 139 50.29 -15.01 -26.63
C PRO A 139 50.99 -16.13 -27.42
N PRO A 140 50.74 -16.25 -28.74
CA PRO A 140 51.31 -17.30 -29.60
C PRO A 140 52.82 -17.17 -29.86
N GLY A 141 53.44 -16.04 -29.52
CA GLY A 141 54.89 -15.84 -29.60
C GLY A 141 55.41 -15.41 -30.98
N THR A 142 54.51 -15.01 -31.88
CA THR A 142 54.86 -14.45 -33.21
C THR A 142 54.40 -13.00 -33.30
N ARG A 143 55.11 -12.14 -34.05
CA ARG A 143 54.80 -10.71 -34.15
C ARG A 143 53.34 -10.46 -34.56
N GLU A 144 52.87 -11.08 -35.65
CA GLU A 144 51.47 -10.93 -36.08
C GLU A 144 50.48 -11.61 -35.13
N GLY A 145 50.86 -12.74 -34.52
CA GLY A 145 50.01 -13.49 -33.61
C GLY A 145 49.77 -12.74 -32.29
N ASP A 146 50.81 -12.18 -31.69
CA ASP A 146 50.75 -11.39 -30.47
C ASP A 146 49.99 -10.09 -30.71
N ARG A 147 50.20 -9.43 -31.86
CA ARG A 147 49.41 -8.25 -32.24
C ARG A 147 47.92 -8.58 -32.36
N GLY A 148 47.57 -9.70 -32.99
CA GLY A 148 46.19 -10.18 -33.08
C GLY A 148 45.60 -10.46 -31.69
N TYR A 149 46.33 -11.21 -30.86
CA TYR A 149 45.94 -11.53 -29.49
C TYR A 149 45.69 -10.27 -28.65
N TRP A 150 46.56 -9.25 -28.72
CA TRP A 150 46.40 -8.01 -27.97
C TRP A 150 45.25 -7.15 -28.52
N ASN A 151 45.01 -7.11 -29.83
CA ASN A 151 43.84 -6.44 -30.39
C ASN A 151 42.52 -7.09 -29.93
N GLU A 152 42.46 -8.41 -29.86
CA GLU A 152 41.30 -9.14 -29.33
C GLU A 152 41.15 -8.93 -27.82
N THR A 153 42.26 -8.93 -27.07
CA THR A 153 42.30 -8.61 -25.64
C THR A 153 41.75 -7.20 -25.39
N ARG A 154 42.12 -6.21 -26.23
CA ARG A 154 41.60 -4.85 -26.16
C ARG A 154 40.08 -4.79 -26.32
N ALA A 155 39.54 -5.51 -27.30
CA ALA A 155 38.10 -5.56 -27.56
C ALA A 155 37.33 -6.16 -26.37
N LEU A 156 37.87 -7.20 -25.73
CA LEU A 156 37.29 -7.79 -24.53
C LEU A 156 37.43 -6.88 -23.30
N ALA A 157 38.57 -6.21 -23.16
CA ALA A 157 38.87 -5.32 -22.05
C ALA A 157 37.92 -4.11 -21.99
N ILE A 158 37.57 -3.51 -23.14
CA ILE A 158 36.64 -2.38 -23.22
C ILE A 158 35.26 -2.72 -22.63
N ASN A 159 34.79 -3.95 -22.83
CA ASN A 159 33.48 -4.41 -22.33
C ASN A 159 33.47 -4.67 -20.82
N SER A 160 34.64 -4.89 -20.22
CA SER A 160 34.83 -5.05 -18.78
C SER A 160 35.04 -3.69 -18.12
N ASN A 161 36.05 -2.94 -18.58
CA ASN A 161 36.35 -1.59 -18.12
C ASN A 161 37.11 -0.82 -19.20
N PRO A 162 36.60 0.34 -19.66
CA PRO A 162 37.25 1.14 -20.71
C PRO A 162 38.70 1.54 -20.40
N SER A 163 39.09 1.67 -19.13
CA SER A 163 40.46 2.03 -18.74
C SER A 163 41.49 0.97 -19.13
N LEU A 164 41.10 -0.30 -19.14
CA LEU A 164 41.98 -1.42 -19.50
C LEU A 164 42.42 -1.36 -20.97
N ALA A 165 41.66 -0.67 -21.82
CA ALA A 165 42.02 -0.48 -23.23
C ALA A 165 43.34 0.30 -23.37
N PHE A 166 43.58 1.31 -22.53
CA PHE A 166 44.81 2.10 -22.55
C PHE A 166 46.03 1.25 -22.18
N SER A 167 45.86 0.31 -21.26
CA SER A 167 46.92 -0.59 -20.84
C SER A 167 47.27 -1.59 -21.94
N VAL A 168 46.28 -2.07 -22.70
CA VAL A 168 46.54 -2.86 -23.91
C VAL A 168 47.16 -2.02 -25.02
N ASP A 169 46.74 -0.77 -25.20
CA ASP A 169 47.33 0.16 -26.18
C ASP A 169 48.83 0.40 -25.89
N ARG A 170 49.20 0.47 -24.60
CA ARG A 170 50.60 0.55 -24.17
C ARG A 170 51.39 -0.73 -24.49
N ILE A 171 50.77 -1.91 -24.41
CA ILE A 171 51.40 -3.17 -24.83
C ILE A 171 51.64 -3.16 -26.35
N LEU A 172 50.61 -2.78 -27.12
CA LEU A 172 50.69 -2.71 -28.59
C LEU A 172 51.75 -1.71 -29.07
N ALA A 173 51.93 -0.59 -28.37
CA ALA A 173 52.95 0.41 -28.70
C ALA A 173 54.39 -0.12 -28.52
N ASN A 174 54.62 -1.01 -27.55
CA ASN A 174 55.94 -1.58 -27.26
C ASN A 174 56.20 -2.92 -27.98
N LEU A 175 55.19 -3.49 -28.63
CA LEU A 175 55.27 -4.79 -29.29
C LEU A 175 56.31 -4.80 -30.42
N ASP A 176 56.31 -3.77 -31.27
CA ASP A 176 57.24 -3.71 -32.40
C ASP A 176 58.69 -3.58 -31.94
N LEU A 177 58.94 -2.74 -30.91
CA LEU A 177 60.28 -2.59 -30.33
C LEU A 177 60.81 -3.90 -29.74
N TYR A 178 59.94 -4.68 -29.08
CA TYR A 178 60.32 -5.97 -28.52
C TYR A 178 60.68 -6.98 -29.62
N TYR A 179 59.86 -7.11 -30.66
CA TYR A 179 60.13 -8.04 -31.76
C TYR A 179 61.33 -7.61 -32.62
N ASP A 180 61.54 -6.31 -32.84
CA ASP A 180 62.72 -5.80 -33.55
C ASP A 180 64.02 -6.18 -32.81
N TRP A 181 64.02 -6.16 -31.47
CA TRP A 181 65.15 -6.65 -30.67
C TRP A 181 65.29 -8.18 -30.69
N GLN A 182 64.17 -8.90 -30.62
CA GLN A 182 64.15 -10.36 -30.65
C GLN A 182 64.64 -10.91 -32.00
N GLU A 183 64.28 -10.28 -33.11
CA GLU A 183 64.69 -10.67 -34.46
C GLU A 183 66.18 -10.36 -34.74
N ARG A 184 66.78 -9.43 -33.99
CA ARG A 184 68.23 -9.17 -34.00
C ARG A 184 69.06 -10.27 -33.32
N PHE A 185 68.41 -11.29 -32.75
CA PHE A 185 69.09 -12.40 -32.10
C PHE A 185 70.06 -13.09 -33.06
N PRO A 186 71.37 -13.18 -32.74
CA PRO A 186 72.34 -13.83 -33.60
C PRO A 186 72.08 -15.33 -33.63
N ASN A 187 71.82 -15.91 -34.81
CA ASN A 187 71.66 -17.35 -34.96
C ASN A 187 73.06 -18.02 -35.06
N PRO A 188 73.38 -19.05 -34.25
CA PRO A 188 74.65 -19.76 -34.40
C PRO A 188 74.75 -20.38 -35.81
N ALA A 189 75.83 -20.04 -36.53
CA ALA A 189 76.04 -20.41 -37.93
C ALA A 189 76.47 -21.89 -38.13
N GLY A 190 76.31 -22.74 -37.12
CA GLY A 190 76.74 -24.12 -37.14
C GLY A 190 76.85 -24.72 -35.74
N ASN A 191 77.33 -25.95 -35.67
CA ASN A 191 77.52 -26.72 -34.44
C ASN A 191 79.00 -27.00 -34.14
N THR A 192 79.93 -26.30 -34.78
CA THR A 192 81.36 -26.47 -34.51
C THR A 192 81.84 -25.55 -33.38
N ARG A 193 82.98 -25.91 -32.77
CA ARG A 193 83.59 -25.11 -31.69
C ARG A 193 84.01 -23.72 -32.16
N GLN A 194 84.41 -23.56 -33.41
CA GLN A 194 84.82 -22.27 -33.96
C GLN A 194 83.60 -21.36 -34.16
N ASP A 195 82.49 -21.90 -34.68
CA ASP A 195 81.23 -21.17 -34.83
C ASP A 195 80.71 -20.63 -33.49
N PHE A 196 80.90 -21.40 -32.40
CA PHE A 196 80.54 -20.95 -31.05
C PHE A 196 81.41 -19.78 -30.58
N LEU A 197 82.72 -19.86 -30.79
CA LEU A 197 83.65 -18.79 -30.40
C LEU A 197 83.39 -17.48 -31.18
N ASP A 198 82.96 -17.59 -32.44
CA ASP A 198 82.60 -16.45 -33.28
C ASP A 198 81.20 -15.90 -32.95
N TRP A 199 80.28 -16.75 -32.46
CA TRP A 199 78.94 -16.36 -32.02
C TRP A 199 78.91 -15.71 -30.63
N CYS A 200 79.77 -16.13 -29.69
CA CYS A 200 79.78 -15.63 -28.32
C CYS A 200 79.85 -14.09 -28.20
N PRO A 201 80.74 -13.37 -28.93
CA PRO A 201 80.78 -11.91 -28.90
C PRO A 201 79.47 -11.28 -29.40
N LEU A 202 78.90 -11.79 -30.50
CA LEU A 202 77.62 -11.31 -31.04
C LEU A 202 76.46 -11.50 -30.07
N PHE A 203 76.45 -12.62 -29.35
CA PHE A 203 75.45 -12.88 -28.30
C PHE A 203 75.62 -11.93 -27.12
N VAL A 204 76.85 -11.70 -26.66
CA VAL A 204 77.16 -10.78 -25.57
C VAL A 204 76.76 -9.34 -25.97
N ASP A 205 77.08 -8.92 -27.18
CA ASP A 205 76.70 -7.61 -27.70
C ASP A 205 75.18 -7.48 -27.81
N TRP A 206 74.47 -8.46 -28.37
CA TRP A 206 72.99 -8.47 -28.41
C TRP A 206 72.34 -8.42 -27.03
N LEU A 207 72.93 -9.10 -26.03
CA LEU A 207 72.43 -9.14 -24.66
C LEU A 207 72.61 -7.79 -23.95
N PHE A 208 73.74 -7.10 -24.17
CA PHE A 208 74.05 -5.82 -23.51
C PHE A 208 73.62 -4.58 -24.31
N GLU A 209 73.38 -4.70 -25.62
CA GLU A 209 72.82 -3.65 -26.49
C GLU A 209 71.28 -3.71 -26.56
N GLN A 210 70.60 -4.06 -25.46
CA GLN A 210 69.15 -4.00 -25.39
C GLN A 210 68.70 -2.55 -25.66
N PRO A 211 67.89 -2.29 -26.71
CA PRO A 211 67.31 -0.97 -26.93
C PRO A 211 66.56 -0.51 -25.69
N ALA A 212 66.71 0.78 -25.35
CA ALA A 212 65.95 1.36 -24.24
C ALA A 212 64.44 1.16 -24.52
N GLY A 213 63.75 0.46 -23.61
CA GLY A 213 62.31 0.21 -23.71
C GLY A 213 61.88 -1.20 -24.12
N VAL A 214 62.80 -2.13 -24.41
CA VAL A 214 62.42 -3.55 -24.67
C VAL A 214 61.81 -4.22 -23.44
N ASP A 215 62.24 -3.83 -22.25
CA ASP A 215 61.67 -4.22 -20.96
C ASP A 215 60.24 -3.71 -20.76
N GLN A 216 59.86 -2.61 -21.43
CA GLN A 216 58.53 -2.00 -21.32
C GLN A 216 57.42 -2.88 -21.89
N TYR A 217 57.71 -3.77 -22.85
CA TYR A 217 56.71 -4.73 -23.34
C TYR A 217 56.31 -5.71 -22.23
N GLY A 218 57.29 -6.35 -21.59
CA GLY A 218 57.06 -7.27 -20.48
C GLY A 218 56.44 -6.58 -19.26
N ALA A 219 56.92 -5.39 -18.92
CA ALA A 219 56.37 -4.58 -17.83
C ALA A 219 54.91 -4.17 -18.11
N ALA A 220 54.58 -3.71 -19.32
CA ALA A 220 53.22 -3.35 -19.69
C ALA A 220 52.26 -4.54 -19.64
N ILE A 221 52.72 -5.75 -19.97
CA ILE A 221 51.92 -6.98 -19.84
C ILE A 221 51.65 -7.30 -18.37
N GLN A 222 52.65 -7.15 -17.51
CA GLN A 222 52.49 -7.38 -16.07
C GLN A 222 51.52 -6.36 -15.47
N ASP A 223 51.73 -5.07 -15.73
CA ASP A 223 50.86 -3.98 -15.27
C ASP A 223 49.41 -4.23 -15.70
N PHE A 224 49.17 -4.59 -16.97
CA PHE A 224 47.84 -4.91 -17.47
C PHE A 224 47.20 -6.07 -16.71
N ARG A 225 47.95 -7.15 -16.42
CA ARG A 225 47.43 -8.29 -15.65
C ARG A 225 47.04 -7.87 -14.24
N GLU A 226 47.86 -7.07 -13.57
CA GLU A 226 47.57 -6.54 -12.24
C GLU A 226 46.31 -5.65 -12.25
N GLU A 227 46.21 -4.74 -13.22
CA GLU A 227 45.02 -3.89 -13.40
C GLU A 227 43.75 -4.69 -13.67
N VAL A 228 43.81 -5.73 -14.52
CA VAL A 228 42.66 -6.62 -14.74
C VAL A 228 42.22 -7.25 -13.43
N PHE A 229 43.13 -7.81 -12.63
CA PHE A 229 42.76 -8.40 -11.34
C PHE A 229 42.14 -7.37 -10.39
N LEU A 230 42.68 -6.16 -10.32
CA LEU A 230 42.14 -5.09 -9.49
C LEU A 230 40.73 -4.68 -9.92
N VAL A 231 40.47 -4.57 -11.22
CA VAL A 231 39.14 -4.28 -11.77
C VAL A 231 38.14 -5.37 -11.38
N VAL A 232 38.50 -6.64 -11.57
CA VAL A 232 37.63 -7.76 -11.22
C VAL A 232 37.33 -7.80 -9.72
N ILE A 233 38.35 -7.59 -8.88
CA ILE A 233 38.17 -7.50 -7.42
C ILE A 233 37.22 -6.35 -7.08
N SER A 234 37.39 -5.18 -7.69
CA SER A 234 36.52 -4.02 -7.48
C SER A 234 35.06 -4.32 -7.86
N HIS A 235 34.82 -5.03 -8.97
CA HIS A 235 33.46 -5.41 -9.38
C HIS A 235 32.86 -6.47 -8.43
N LEU A 236 33.65 -7.44 -7.95
CA LEU A 236 33.22 -8.42 -6.95
C LEU A 236 32.89 -7.76 -5.60
N ASP A 237 33.70 -6.80 -5.17
CA ASP A 237 33.44 -6.00 -3.96
C ASP A 237 32.16 -5.17 -4.11
N GLY A 238 31.95 -4.58 -5.29
CA GLY A 238 30.71 -3.89 -5.64
C GLY A 238 29.49 -4.80 -5.50
N LEU A 239 29.52 -5.99 -6.09
CA LEU A 239 28.46 -6.99 -5.95
C LEU A 239 28.24 -7.39 -4.49
N THR A 240 29.31 -7.64 -3.73
CA THR A 240 29.23 -8.03 -2.32
C THR A 240 28.56 -6.93 -1.49
N ARG A 241 28.87 -5.65 -1.74
CA ARG A 241 28.20 -4.52 -1.08
C ARG A 241 26.70 -4.48 -1.38
N ILE A 242 26.30 -4.72 -2.63
CA ILE A 242 24.88 -4.76 -3.03
C ILE A 242 24.13 -5.91 -2.34
N LEU A 243 24.78 -7.06 -2.13
CA LEU A 243 24.17 -8.24 -1.49
C LEU A 243 24.09 -8.13 0.03
N THR A 244 25.03 -7.42 0.66
CA THR A 244 25.15 -7.31 2.12
C THR A 244 24.50 -6.08 2.72
N GLY A 245 24.42 -4.97 1.98
CA GLY A 245 23.62 -3.78 2.34
C GLY A 245 22.18 -3.96 1.94
#